data_AF-A0A967ZJ78-F1
#
_entry.id   AF-A0A967ZJ78-F1
#
_cell.length_a   1.000
_cell.length_b   1.000
_cell.length_c   1.000
_cell.angle_alpha   90.00
_cell.angle_beta   90.00
_cell.angle_gamma   90.00
#
_symmetry.space_group_name_H-M   'P 1'
#
loop_
_entity.id
_entity.type
_entity.pdbx_description
1 polymer ?
#
loop_
_entity_poly.entity_id
_entity_poly.type
_entity_poly.pdbx_seq_one_letter_code
_entity_poly.pdbx_strand_id
1 'polypeptide(L)'
;MRAKLAGLGPVDVLCTHVPPAVPQLSNDVIGGRAKESAAILDYVLDQQPAFHYFGDVHQPQATEWRVGPTHCRNVGYFRATRRPVRHG
;
A
#
# COMPACT_ATOMS: atom_id res chain seq x y z
N MET A 1 11.91 -8.51 -4.38
CA MET A 1 11.27 -7.51 -3.49
C MET A 1 11.93 -7.50 -2.12
N ARG A 2 11.88 -8.60 -1.34
CA ARG A 2 12.46 -8.68 0.03
C ARG A 2 13.86 -8.07 0.17
N ALA A 3 14.82 -8.48 -0.65
CA ALA A 3 16.19 -7.95 -0.59
C ALA A 3 16.27 -6.42 -0.81
N LYS A 4 15.42 -5.86 -1.68
CA LYS A 4 15.36 -4.41 -1.90
C LYS A 4 14.80 -3.68 -0.67
N LEU A 5 13.74 -4.23 -0.07
CA LEU A 5 13.13 -3.67 1.15
C LEU A 5 14.09 -3.74 2.34
N ALA A 6 14.81 -4.86 2.50
CA ALA A 6 15.82 -5.01 3.54
C ALA A 6 16.93 -3.94 3.45
N GLY A 7 17.33 -3.59 2.23
CA GLY A 7 18.33 -2.54 2.00
C GLY A 7 17.85 -1.10 2.32
N LEU A 8 16.55 -0.87 2.51
CA LEU A 8 16.03 0.45 2.89
C LEU A 8 16.22 0.74 4.39
N GLY A 9 16.26 -0.29 5.24
CA GLY A 9 16.17 -0.11 6.69
C GLY A 9 14.85 0.55 7.12
N PRO A 10 14.76 1.11 8.34
CA PRO A 10 13.59 1.86 8.79
C PRO A 10 13.41 3.18 8.02
N VAL A 11 12.16 3.53 7.71
CA VAL A 11 11.80 4.80 7.04
C VAL A 11 10.54 5.38 7.66
N ASP A 12 10.34 6.70 7.55
CA ASP A 12 9.09 7.35 7.98
C ASP A 12 7.95 7.10 6.99
N VAL A 13 8.27 7.04 5.69
CA VAL A 13 7.32 6.87 4.59
C VAL A 13 7.84 5.82 3.63
N LEU A 14 7.07 4.75 3.45
CA LEU A 14 7.31 3.74 2.43
C LEU A 14 6.47 4.07 1.18
N CYS A 15 7.09 4.04 -0.01
CA CYS A 15 6.40 4.18 -1.29
C CYS A 15 6.66 2.94 -2.16
N THR A 16 5.61 2.25 -2.59
CA THR A 16 5.71 1.07 -3.47
C THR A 16 4.74 1.18 -4.64
N HIS A 17 4.99 0.44 -5.72
CA HIS A 17 4.02 0.39 -6.81
C HIS A 17 2.80 -0.47 -6.43
N VAL A 18 3.04 -1.68 -5.92
CA VAL A 18 2.01 -2.64 -5.52
C VAL A 18 1.61 -2.47 -4.05
N PRO A 19 0.39 -2.86 -3.64
CA PRO A 19 -0.08 -2.78 -2.24
C PRO A 19 0.59 -3.81 -1.32
N PRO A 20 0.47 -3.63 0.01
CA PRO A 20 0.76 -4.71 0.95
C PRO A 20 -0.28 -5.83 0.75
N ALA A 21 0.02 -7.06 1.19
CA ALA A 21 -0.92 -8.19 1.16
C ALA A 21 -2.05 -8.05 2.19
N VAL A 22 -2.86 -7.00 2.03
CA VAL A 22 -4.02 -6.65 2.84
C VAL A 22 -5.23 -6.70 1.91
N PRO A 23 -6.16 -7.66 2.07
CA PRO A 23 -7.24 -7.89 1.10
C PRO A 23 -8.08 -6.65 0.77
N GLN A 24 -8.31 -5.79 1.76
CA GLN A 24 -9.04 -4.53 1.60
C GLN A 24 -8.35 -3.58 0.62
N LEU A 25 -7.02 -3.67 0.51
CA LEU A 25 -6.19 -2.82 -0.33
C LEU A 25 -5.76 -3.51 -1.63
N SER A 26 -5.61 -4.84 -1.63
CA SER A 26 -5.06 -5.61 -2.75
C SER A 26 -6.08 -6.19 -3.72
N ASN A 27 -7.33 -6.34 -3.30
CA ASN A 27 -8.37 -6.91 -4.13
C ASN A 27 -8.98 -5.87 -5.08
N ASP A 28 -8.81 -6.08 -6.39
CA ASP A 28 -9.56 -5.35 -7.41
C ASP A 28 -10.94 -5.98 -7.58
N VAL A 29 -11.99 -5.27 -7.11
CA VAL A 29 -13.36 -5.82 -7.03
C VAL A 29 -14.01 -6.06 -8.39
N ILE A 30 -13.43 -5.54 -9.48
CA ILE A 30 -13.90 -5.76 -10.84
C ILE A 30 -13.02 -6.78 -11.55
N GLY A 31 -11.70 -6.67 -11.41
CA GLY A 31 -10.73 -7.55 -12.06
C GLY A 31 -10.60 -8.93 -11.40
N GLY A 32 -11.04 -9.08 -10.15
CA GLY A 32 -11.06 -10.35 -9.40
C GLY A 32 -9.67 -10.93 -9.06
N ARG A 33 -8.59 -10.22 -9.41
CA ARG A 33 -7.21 -10.65 -9.17
C ARG A 33 -6.57 -9.78 -8.10
N ALA A 34 -6.04 -10.41 -7.06
CA ALA A 34 -5.19 -9.74 -6.09
C ALA A 34 -3.86 -9.34 -6.75
N LYS A 35 -3.48 -8.07 -6.59
CA LYS A 35 -2.14 -7.59 -6.88
C LYS A 35 -1.52 -7.24 -5.54
N GLU A 36 -0.59 -8.03 -5.03
CA GLU A 36 -0.09 -7.85 -3.66
C GLU A 36 1.35 -8.30 -3.48
N SER A 37 1.94 -7.86 -2.37
CA SER A 37 3.24 -8.35 -1.93
C SER A 37 3.25 -8.65 -0.44
N ALA A 38 3.39 -9.94 -0.10
CA ALA A 38 3.65 -10.36 1.29
C ALA A 38 4.93 -9.72 1.84
N ALA A 39 5.97 -9.55 1.01
CA ALA A 39 7.21 -8.91 1.41
C ALA A 39 7.02 -7.46 1.87
N ILE A 40 6.07 -6.72 1.28
CA ILE A 40 5.75 -5.35 1.70
C ILE A 40 4.96 -5.37 3.00
N LEU A 41 4.00 -6.30 3.15
CA LEU A 41 3.27 -6.45 4.41
C LEU A 41 4.24 -6.77 5.57
N ASP A 42 5.16 -7.71 5.36
CA ASP A 42 6.17 -8.08 6.37
C ASP A 42 7.03 -6.88 6.75
N TYR A 43 7.54 -6.12 5.77
CA TYR A 43 8.31 -4.90 6.04
C TYR A 43 7.50 -3.86 6.83
N VAL A 44 6.22 -3.66 6.50
CA VAL A 44 5.34 -2.71 7.21
C VAL A 44 5.10 -3.17 8.65
N LEU A 45 4.89 -4.47 8.87
CA LEU A 45 4.72 -5.03 10.22
C LEU A 45 6.00 -4.91 11.06
N ASP A 46 7.17 -5.13 10.45
CA ASP A 46 8.46 -5.12 11.14
C ASP A 46 8.95 -3.68 11.41
N GLN A 47 8.95 -2.83 10.39
CA GLN A 47 9.56 -1.49 10.43
C GLN A 47 8.58 -0.38 10.79
N GLN A 48 7.26 -0.63 10.67
CA GLN A 48 6.19 0.26 11.12
C GLN A 48 6.36 1.74 10.69
N PRO A 49 6.56 2.03 9.39
CA PRO A 49 6.61 3.41 8.90
C PRO A 49 5.31 4.15 9.26
N ALA A 50 5.34 5.47 9.45
CA ALA A 50 4.12 6.23 9.73
C ALA A 50 3.11 6.12 8.56
N PHE A 51 3.62 6.16 7.32
CA PHE A 51 2.80 6.06 6.10
C PHE A 51 3.36 5.04 5.11
N HIS A 52 2.44 4.36 4.42
CA HIS A 52 2.74 3.55 3.25
C HIS A 52 1.86 3.97 2.07
N TYR A 53 2.47 4.51 1.02
CA TYR A 53 1.78 4.87 -0.21
C TYR A 53 2.00 3.83 -1.30
N PHE A 54 0.91 3.45 -1.97
CA PHE A 54 0.95 2.47 -3.05
C PHE A 54 -0.07 2.76 -4.17
N GLY A 55 -0.01 1.99 -5.26
CA GLY A 55 -0.95 2.08 -6.38
C GLY A 55 -1.32 0.71 -6.96
N ASP A 56 -1.41 0.64 -8.29
CA ASP A 56 -1.67 -0.56 -9.11
C ASP A 56 -3.07 -1.20 -8.99
N VAL A 57 -3.78 -0.99 -7.88
CA VAL A 57 -5.18 -1.41 -7.70
C VAL A 57 -6.12 -0.29 -8.12
N HIS A 58 -6.93 -0.52 -9.15
CA HIS A 58 -7.78 0.52 -9.77
C HIS A 58 -9.21 0.53 -9.23
N GLN A 59 -9.70 -0.60 -8.74
CA GLN A 59 -11.02 -0.72 -8.10
C GLN A 59 -10.88 -1.40 -6.73
N PRO A 60 -10.26 -0.73 -5.74
CA PRO A 60 -9.99 -1.36 -4.44
C PRO A 60 -11.28 -1.51 -3.60
N GLN A 61 -11.30 -2.47 -2.68
CA GLN A 61 -12.35 -2.55 -1.65
C GLN A 61 -12.30 -1.37 -0.67
N ALA A 62 -11.09 -0.92 -0.32
CA ALA A 62 -10.83 0.27 0.47
C ALA A 62 -9.64 1.04 -0.10
N THR A 63 -9.71 2.37 -0.07
CA THR A 63 -8.62 3.22 -0.56
C THR A 63 -7.53 3.45 0.49
N GLU A 64 -7.82 3.15 1.76
CA GLU A 64 -6.87 3.21 2.86
C GLU A 64 -7.19 2.18 3.94
N TRP A 65 -6.16 1.77 4.67
CA TRP A 65 -6.25 0.81 5.78
C TRP A 65 -5.09 1.02 6.75
N ARG A 66 -5.25 0.57 8.00
CA ARG A 66 -4.15 0.58 8.98
C ARG A 66 -3.58 -0.81 9.16
N VAL A 67 -2.25 -0.90 9.16
CA VAL A 67 -1.49 -2.10 9.50
C VAL A 67 -0.64 -1.73 10.72
N GLY A 68 -1.05 -2.18 11.89
CA GLY A 68 -0.49 -1.67 13.15
C GLY A 68 -0.61 -0.13 13.22
N PRO A 69 0.48 0.61 13.50
CA PRO A 69 0.44 2.07 13.51
C PRO A 69 0.43 2.69 12.11
N THR A 70 0.89 1.97 11.08
CA THR A 70 1.09 2.46 9.72
C THR A 70 -0.21 2.74 8.99
N HIS A 71 -0.29 3.91 8.34
CA HIS A 71 -1.40 4.30 7.46
C HIS A 71 -1.06 3.93 6.01
N CYS A 72 -1.69 2.88 5.50
CA CYS A 72 -1.52 2.43 4.12
C CYS A 72 -2.58 3.09 3.23
N ARG A 73 -2.18 3.81 2.16
CA ARG A 73 -3.10 4.57 1.30
C ARG A 73 -2.81 4.36 -0.19
N ASN A 74 -3.85 4.00 -0.94
CA ASN A 74 -3.80 3.89 -2.39
C ASN A 74 -3.83 5.28 -3.02
N VAL A 75 -2.66 5.77 -3.44
CA VAL A 75 -2.53 7.07 -4.12
C VAL A 75 -2.88 7.00 -5.60
N GLY A 76 -2.96 5.80 -6.19
CA GLY A 76 -3.32 5.58 -7.59
C GLY A 76 -4.81 5.73 -7.91
N TYR A 77 -5.69 5.64 -6.90
CA TYR A 77 -7.14 5.74 -7.10
C TYR A 77 -7.61 7.14 -7.54
N PHE A 78 -6.76 8.17 -7.48
CA PHE A 78 -7.05 9.51 -8.01
C PHE A 78 -7.49 9.49 -9.48
N ARG A 79 -7.09 8.49 -10.27
CA ARG A 79 -7.53 8.32 -11.66
C ARG A 79 -9.06 8.19 -11.76
N ALA A 80 -9.69 7.56 -10.78
CA ALA A 80 -11.15 7.41 -10.70
C ALA A 80 -11.82 8.64 -10.08
N THR A 81 -11.23 9.22 -9.03
CA THR A 81 -11.87 10.29 -8.24
C THR A 81 -11.57 11.70 -8.74
N ARG A 82 -10.51 11.87 -9.55
CA ARG A 82 -9.88 13.16 -9.90
C ARG A 82 -9.46 13.99 -8.68
N ARG A 83 -9.22 13.34 -7.54
CA ARG A 83 -8.80 13.99 -6.29
C ARG A 83 -7.46 13.40 -5.85
N PRO A 84 -6.40 14.22 -5.69
CA PRO A 84 -5.13 13.74 -5.18
C PRO A 84 -5.25 13.38 -3.69
N VAL A 85 -4.42 12.44 -3.27
CA VAL A 85 -4.21 12.19 -1.84
C VAL A 85 -3.44 13.37 -1.24
N ARG A 86 -3.99 13.97 -0.18
CA ARG A 86 -3.30 14.97 0.63
C ARG A 86 -2.55 14.27 1.76
N HIS A 87 -1.28 14.64 1.94
CA HIS A 87 -0.45 14.28 3.08
C HIS A 87 -0.49 15.45 4.07
N GLY A 88 -0.82 15.17 5.34
CA GLY A 88 -1.22 16.19 6.33
C GLY A 88 -2.67 16.61 6.19
#